data_AF-A0A5A7M6J6-F1
#
_entry.id   AF-A0A5A7M6J6-F1
#
_cell.length_a   1.000
_cell.length_b   1.000
_cell.length_c   1.000
_cell.angle_alpha   90.00
_cell.angle_beta   90.00
_cell.angle_gamma   90.00
#
_symmetry.space_group_name_H-M   'P 1'
#
loop_
_entity.id
_entity.type
_entity.pdbx_description
1 polymer ?
#
loop_
_entity_poly.entity_id
_entity_poly.type
_entity_poly.pdbx_seq_one_letter_code
_entity_poly.pdbx_strand_id
1 'polypeptide(L)'
;MSRFPDQSTPSPATEKAIQAARLQAQKLLKLAAEHLHANKVPEDEVLYQVQIPADAGNPHATLHLQIAWPGVLQLVKARVGLLQSANLANAGWVMRDRLAQLRALCPADRVLLKATIRRPHTTPVKVTFDASGVLRVMHFRTRKLLAVSVPGAPFKLSPDFQALTFHDLMPRLR
;
A
#
# COMPACT_ATOMS: atom_id res chain seq x y z
N MET A 1 44.12 -13.66 19.84
CA MET A 1 43.28 -13.15 18.73
C MET A 1 41.96 -13.89 18.75
N SER A 2 40.92 -13.23 19.27
CA SER A 2 39.60 -13.81 19.47
C SER A 2 38.92 -14.09 18.14
N ARG A 3 38.54 -15.35 17.90
CA ARG A 3 37.62 -15.72 16.83
C ARG A 3 36.25 -15.19 17.23
N PHE A 4 35.78 -14.14 16.56
CA PHE A 4 34.36 -13.81 16.55
C PHE A 4 33.62 -15.01 15.95
N PRO A 5 32.59 -15.56 16.61
CA PRO A 5 31.74 -16.54 15.96
C PRO A 5 30.95 -15.82 14.86
N ASP A 6 31.37 -16.11 13.64
CA ASP A 6 30.71 -15.75 12.39
C ASP A 6 29.32 -16.41 12.33
N GLN A 7 28.31 -15.63 11.95
CA GLN A 7 27.02 -16.06 11.38
C GLN A 7 26.10 -16.91 12.27
N SER A 8 25.28 -16.23 13.07
CA SER A 8 24.11 -16.81 13.74
C SER A 8 23.03 -17.18 12.72
N THR A 9 23.08 -18.40 12.18
CA THR A 9 21.93 -19.00 11.48
C THR A 9 20.73 -19.07 12.45
N PRO A 10 19.55 -18.58 12.05
CA PRO A 10 18.37 -18.59 12.90
C PRO A 10 18.01 -20.03 13.28
N SER A 11 17.64 -20.26 14.54
CA SER A 11 17.18 -21.58 14.97
C SER A 11 15.86 -21.93 14.25
N PRO A 12 15.52 -23.22 14.08
CA PRO A 12 14.23 -23.62 13.50
C PRO A 12 13.02 -23.03 14.23
N ALA A 13 13.13 -22.76 15.54
CA ALA A 13 12.08 -22.10 16.32
C ALA A 13 11.93 -20.61 15.95
N THR A 14 13.06 -19.94 15.73
CA THR A 14 13.12 -18.53 15.29
C THR A 14 12.48 -18.38 13.90
N GLU A 15 12.82 -19.26 12.96
CA GLU A 15 12.26 -19.25 11.61
C GLU A 15 10.74 -19.45 11.64
N LYS A 16 10.25 -20.40 12.45
CA LYS A 16 8.81 -20.61 12.66
C LYS A 16 8.12 -19.37 13.20
N ALA A 17 8.72 -18.67 14.16
CA ALA A 17 8.16 -17.45 14.72
C ALA A 17 8.08 -16.31 13.69
N ILE A 18 9.14 -16.11 12.90
CA ILE A 18 9.17 -15.13 11.82
C ILE A 18 8.10 -15.47 10.78
N GLN A 19 7.98 -16.73 10.39
CA GLN A 19 7.00 -17.16 9.40
C GLN A 19 5.56 -16.99 9.91
N ALA A 20 5.29 -17.34 11.17
CA ALA A 20 3.99 -17.11 11.80
C ALA A 20 3.63 -15.61 11.82
N ALA A 21 4.60 -14.73 12.12
CA ALA A 21 4.40 -13.28 12.10
C ALA A 21 4.11 -12.76 10.68
N ARG A 22 4.81 -13.26 9.65
CA ARG A 22 4.53 -12.93 8.24
C ARG A 22 3.12 -13.37 7.82
N LEU A 23 2.72 -14.59 8.18
CA LEU A 23 1.37 -15.09 7.90
C LEU A 23 0.29 -14.25 8.59
N GLN A 24 0.53 -13.84 9.84
CA GLN A 24 -0.39 -12.95 10.55
C GLN A 24 -0.49 -11.58 9.88
N ALA A 25 0.63 -10.99 9.45
CA ALA A 25 0.64 -9.73 8.72
C ALA A 25 -0.15 -9.83 7.39
N GLN A 26 0.03 -10.92 6.65
CA GLN A 26 -0.71 -11.18 5.41
C GLN A 26 -2.23 -11.29 5.68
N LYS A 27 -2.64 -12.01 6.73
CA LYS A 27 -4.05 -12.10 7.13
C LYS A 27 -4.62 -10.72 7.47
N LEU A 28 -3.90 -9.91 8.25
CA LEU A 28 -4.33 -8.55 8.60
C LEU A 28 -4.48 -7.66 7.38
N LEU A 29 -3.56 -7.77 6.43
CA LEU A 29 -3.62 -7.00 5.19
C LEU A 29 -4.83 -7.39 4.33
N LYS A 30 -5.06 -8.70 4.14
CA LYS A 30 -6.21 -9.21 3.39
C LYS A 30 -7.52 -8.71 3.99
N LEU A 31 -7.68 -8.84 5.31
CA LEU A 31 -8.85 -8.34 6.04
C LEU A 31 -9.05 -6.83 5.88
N ALA A 32 -7.96 -6.05 5.88
CA ALA A 32 -8.03 -4.61 5.71
C ALA A 32 -8.48 -4.22 4.29
N ALA A 33 -7.93 -4.88 3.27
CA ALA A 33 -8.33 -4.65 1.88
C ALA A 33 -9.78 -5.06 1.62
N GLU A 34 -10.21 -6.22 2.14
CA GLU A 34 -11.61 -6.67 2.08
C GLU A 34 -12.55 -5.69 2.79
N HIS A 35 -12.17 -5.18 3.97
CA HIS A 35 -12.98 -4.22 4.69
C HIS A 35 -13.15 -2.90 3.91
N LEU A 36 -12.07 -2.39 3.30
CA LEU A 36 -12.15 -1.19 2.46
C LEU A 36 -13.03 -1.42 1.24
N HIS A 37 -12.83 -2.55 0.53
CA HIS A 37 -13.59 -2.90 -0.65
C HIS A 37 -15.10 -3.04 -0.36
N ALA A 38 -15.45 -3.78 0.69
CA ALA A 38 -16.86 -4.08 0.99
C ALA A 38 -17.62 -2.93 1.68
N ASN A 39 -16.92 -2.02 2.39
CA ASN A 39 -17.60 -1.06 3.29
C ASN A 39 -17.22 0.41 3.07
N LYS A 40 -16.24 0.69 2.21
CA LYS A 40 -15.74 2.07 2.02
C LYS A 40 -15.67 2.47 0.58
N VAL A 41 -15.12 1.62 -0.29
CA VAL A 41 -14.87 1.94 -1.69
C VAL A 41 -15.02 0.67 -2.55
N PRO A 42 -16.14 0.52 -3.28
CA PRO A 42 -16.29 -0.43 -4.37
C PRO A 42 -15.12 -0.52 -5.37
N GLU A 43 -15.13 -1.56 -6.20
CA GLU A 43 -14.15 -1.70 -7.28
C GLU A 43 -14.24 -0.55 -8.29
N ASP A 44 -13.10 -0.12 -8.81
CA ASP A 44 -12.93 0.95 -9.80
C ASP A 44 -13.44 2.33 -9.38
N GLU A 45 -13.87 2.49 -8.12
CA GLU A 45 -14.29 3.79 -7.63
C GLU A 45 -13.10 4.74 -7.46
N VAL A 46 -13.32 5.97 -7.88
CA VAL A 46 -12.29 7.01 -7.95
C VAL A 46 -12.01 7.58 -6.57
N LEU A 47 -10.76 7.43 -6.12
CA LEU A 47 -10.25 7.95 -4.85
C LEU A 47 -9.73 9.37 -4.95
N TYR A 48 -9.19 9.71 -6.11
CA TYR A 48 -8.59 11.01 -6.38
C TYR A 48 -8.66 11.28 -7.87
N GLN A 49 -9.00 12.51 -8.24
CA GLN A 49 -9.09 12.93 -9.63
C GLN A 49 -8.51 14.33 -9.78
N VAL A 50 -7.78 14.55 -10.87
CA VAL A 50 -7.26 15.85 -11.24
C VAL A 50 -7.42 16.09 -12.72
N GLN A 51 -7.67 17.34 -13.10
CA GLN A 51 -7.70 17.75 -14.49
C GLN A 51 -6.29 18.12 -14.94
N ILE A 52 -5.90 17.64 -16.11
CA ILE A 52 -4.62 17.96 -16.75
C ILE A 52 -4.87 18.39 -18.20
N PRO A 53 -4.02 19.27 -18.78
CA PRO A 53 -4.08 19.56 -20.20
C PRO A 53 -3.78 18.29 -21.01
N ALA A 54 -4.54 18.07 -22.08
CA ALA A 54 -4.38 16.95 -23.00
C ALA A 54 -3.08 17.07 -23.81
N ASP A 55 -2.77 18.30 -24.21
CA ASP A 55 -1.59 18.70 -24.96
C ASP A 55 -1.01 19.97 -24.33
N ALA A 56 0.32 20.08 -24.29
CA ALA A 56 1.01 21.26 -23.82
C ALA A 56 0.69 22.51 -24.69
N GLY A 57 0.36 22.30 -25.97
CA GLY A 57 0.00 23.37 -26.90
C GLY A 57 -1.47 23.81 -26.87
N ASN A 58 -2.36 23.08 -26.18
CA ASN A 58 -3.78 23.41 -26.11
C ASN A 58 -4.35 23.22 -24.69
N PRO A 59 -4.37 24.27 -23.86
CA PRO A 59 -4.82 24.18 -22.48
C PRO A 59 -6.34 23.98 -22.33
N HIS A 60 -7.12 24.20 -23.40
CA HIS A 60 -8.57 24.02 -23.38
C HIS A 60 -9.01 22.56 -23.60
N ALA A 61 -8.14 21.73 -24.18
CA ALA A 61 -8.36 20.30 -24.24
C ALA A 61 -7.92 19.69 -22.91
N THR A 62 -8.85 19.18 -22.10
CA THR A 62 -8.54 18.60 -20.78
C THR A 62 -8.77 17.09 -20.74
N LEU A 63 -7.94 16.42 -19.94
CA LEU A 63 -8.07 15.03 -19.54
C LEU A 63 -8.21 14.96 -18.02
N HIS A 64 -8.79 13.88 -17.54
CA HIS A 64 -8.81 13.53 -16.14
C HIS A 64 -7.80 12.43 -15.86
N LEU A 65 -6.93 12.68 -14.91
CA LEU A 65 -6.05 11.67 -14.35
C LEU A 65 -6.57 11.31 -12.97
N GLN A 66 -6.86 10.02 -12.78
CA GLN A 66 -7.53 9.57 -11.57
C GLN A 66 -6.88 8.31 -11.00
N ILE A 67 -6.87 8.22 -9.68
CA ILE A 67 -6.51 7.01 -8.93
C ILE A 67 -7.82 6.35 -8.52
N ALA A 68 -8.06 5.15 -9.01
CA ALA A 68 -9.18 4.31 -8.63
C ALA A 68 -8.73 3.20 -7.67
N TRP A 69 -9.63 2.74 -6.81
CA TRP A 69 -9.44 1.51 -6.03
C TRP A 69 -9.44 0.30 -6.99
N PRO A 70 -8.57 -0.71 -6.81
CA PRO A 70 -7.63 -0.96 -5.71
C PRO A 70 -6.20 -0.46 -5.97
N GLY A 71 -6.01 0.70 -6.59
CA GLY A 71 -4.69 1.27 -6.88
C GLY A 71 -4.36 1.27 -8.37
N VAL A 72 -5.31 1.74 -9.17
CA VAL A 72 -5.22 1.82 -10.62
C VAL A 72 -5.15 3.30 -11.01
N LEU A 73 -4.19 3.64 -11.85
CA LEU A 73 -4.11 4.94 -12.52
C LEU A 73 -4.93 4.87 -13.80
N GLN A 74 -5.88 5.78 -13.97
CA GLN A 74 -6.74 5.86 -15.15
C GLN A 74 -6.63 7.26 -15.77
N LEU A 75 -6.54 7.30 -17.09
CA LEU A 75 -6.63 8.50 -17.90
C LEU A 75 -7.98 8.50 -18.60
N VAL A 76 -8.82 9.51 -18.35
CA VAL A 76 -10.20 9.57 -18.82
C VAL A 76 -10.43 10.88 -19.57
N LYS A 77 -11.21 10.82 -20.64
CA LYS A 77 -11.69 12.01 -21.37
C LYS A 77 -13.21 12.04 -21.33
N ALA A 78 -13.80 13.14 -20.87
CA ALA A 78 -15.22 13.23 -20.52
C ALA A 78 -16.20 12.67 -21.58
N ARG A 79 -15.92 12.85 -22.87
CA ARG A 79 -16.78 12.35 -23.97
C ARG A 79 -16.40 10.96 -24.51
N VAL A 80 -15.16 10.53 -24.30
CA VAL A 80 -14.62 9.28 -24.88
C VAL A 80 -14.59 8.16 -23.84
N GLY A 81 -14.59 8.51 -22.56
CA GLY A 81 -14.43 7.56 -21.46
C GLY A 81 -12.96 7.27 -21.18
N LEU A 82 -12.69 6.06 -20.70
CA LEU A 82 -11.36 5.59 -20.31
C LEU A 82 -10.45 5.46 -21.54
N LEU A 83 -9.35 6.21 -21.56
CA LEU A 83 -8.34 6.16 -22.62
C LEU A 83 -7.23 5.17 -22.30
N GLN A 84 -6.80 5.13 -21.04
CA GLN A 84 -5.69 4.30 -20.60
C GLN A 84 -5.85 3.96 -19.12
N SER A 85 -5.40 2.77 -18.74
CA SER A 85 -5.42 2.29 -17.37
C SER A 85 -4.14 1.51 -17.07
N ALA A 86 -3.57 1.68 -15.89
CA ALA A 86 -2.41 0.92 -15.43
C ALA A 86 -2.46 0.74 -13.91
N ASN A 87 -2.05 -0.43 -13.43
CA ASN A 87 -1.80 -0.62 -12.00
C ASN A 87 -0.70 0.36 -11.53
N LEU A 88 -0.86 0.96 -10.35
CA LEU A 88 0.12 1.93 -9.83
C LEU A 88 1.53 1.35 -9.66
N ALA A 89 1.68 0.02 -9.45
CA ALA A 89 2.99 -0.64 -9.48
C ALA A 89 3.72 -0.48 -10.82
N ASN A 90 2.97 -0.46 -11.92
CA ASN A 90 3.50 -0.49 -13.28
C ASN A 90 3.34 0.86 -14.00
N ALA A 91 2.65 1.83 -13.40
CA ALA A 91 2.32 3.11 -14.02
C ALA A 91 3.56 3.92 -14.45
N GLY A 92 4.70 3.76 -13.78
CA GLY A 92 5.95 4.42 -14.18
C GLY A 92 6.51 3.94 -15.53
N TRP A 93 6.12 2.74 -15.96
CA TRP A 93 6.47 2.19 -17.27
C TRP A 93 5.39 2.47 -18.32
N VAL A 94 4.12 2.28 -17.95
CA VAL A 94 2.99 2.34 -18.90
C VAL A 94 2.52 3.78 -19.17
N MET A 95 2.62 4.64 -18.15
CA MET A 95 2.03 5.99 -18.13
C MET A 95 3.02 7.01 -17.54
N ARG A 96 4.30 6.91 -17.87
CA ARG A 96 5.40 7.67 -17.22
C ARG A 96 5.10 9.17 -17.08
N ASP A 97 4.78 9.85 -18.19
CA ASP A 97 4.56 11.30 -18.20
C ASP A 97 3.32 11.69 -17.42
N ARG A 98 2.26 10.88 -17.50
CA ARG A 98 1.02 11.10 -16.75
C ARG A 98 1.24 10.88 -15.27
N LEU A 99 1.95 9.83 -14.87
CA LEU A 99 2.30 9.60 -13.48
C LEU A 99 3.14 10.76 -12.93
N ALA A 100 4.10 11.29 -13.70
CA ALA A 100 4.88 12.45 -13.28
C ALA A 100 3.99 13.69 -13.05
N GLN A 101 3.05 13.97 -13.96
CA GLN A 101 2.07 15.06 -13.81
C GLN A 101 1.18 14.85 -12.58
N LEU A 102 0.74 13.62 -12.31
CA LEU A 102 0.00 13.29 -11.10
C LEU A 102 0.84 13.58 -9.86
N ARG A 103 2.10 13.17 -9.84
CA ARG A 103 2.99 13.30 -8.68
C ARG A 103 3.30 14.76 -8.33
N ALA A 104 3.27 15.65 -9.32
CA ALA A 104 3.37 17.09 -9.08
C ALA A 104 2.17 17.65 -8.28
N LEU A 105 0.99 17.04 -8.42
CA LEU A 105 -0.27 17.50 -7.81
C LEU A 105 -0.70 16.65 -6.60
N CYS A 106 -0.28 15.40 -6.57
CA CYS A 106 -0.64 14.37 -5.61
C CYS A 106 0.60 13.53 -5.26
N PRO A 107 1.35 13.96 -4.23
CA PRO A 107 2.53 13.24 -3.74
C PRO A 107 2.20 11.79 -3.39
N ALA A 108 3.18 10.89 -3.56
CA ALA A 108 2.98 9.44 -3.42
C ALA A 108 2.51 9.00 -2.03
N ASP A 109 2.96 9.68 -1.00
CA ASP A 109 2.64 9.43 0.41
C ASP A 109 1.31 10.05 0.86
N ARG A 110 0.64 10.82 -0.02
CA ARG A 110 -0.66 11.42 0.29
C ARG A 110 -1.67 10.31 0.58
N VAL A 111 -2.19 10.30 1.80
CA VAL A 111 -3.24 9.36 2.21
C VAL A 111 -4.55 9.73 1.51
N LEU A 112 -5.08 8.79 0.72
CA LEU A 112 -6.34 8.92 0.00
C LEU A 112 -7.51 8.30 0.76
N LEU A 113 -7.27 7.15 1.41
CA LEU A 113 -8.25 6.50 2.28
C LEU A 113 -7.69 6.24 3.66
N LYS A 114 -8.59 6.33 4.64
CA LYS A 114 -8.31 5.98 6.02
C LYS A 114 -9.53 5.29 6.63
N ALA A 115 -9.29 4.18 7.32
CA ALA A 115 -10.31 3.47 8.06
C ALA A 115 -9.79 3.04 9.43
N THR A 116 -10.71 2.75 10.34
CA THR A 116 -10.41 2.09 11.61
C THR A 116 -11.24 0.83 11.69
N ILE A 117 -10.58 -0.32 11.79
CA ILE A 117 -11.25 -1.61 11.90
C ILE A 117 -11.29 -1.98 13.37
N ARG A 118 -12.51 -2.08 13.91
CA ARG A 118 -12.77 -2.54 15.27
C ARG A 118 -13.36 -3.95 15.19
N ARG A 119 -12.86 -4.86 16.00
CA ARG A 119 -13.37 -6.23 16.11
C ARG A 119 -13.50 -6.59 17.58
N PRO A 120 -14.52 -7.38 17.97
CA PRO A 120 -14.63 -7.91 19.32
C PRO A 120 -13.34 -8.61 19.74
N HIS A 121 -12.93 -8.43 21.00
CA HIS A 121 -11.79 -9.12 21.63
C HIS A 121 -10.42 -8.93 20.96
N THR A 122 -10.26 -7.96 20.05
CA THR A 122 -8.95 -7.67 19.44
C THR A 122 -8.68 -6.18 19.44
N THR A 123 -7.40 -5.81 19.48
CA THR A 123 -7.02 -4.42 19.42
C THR A 123 -7.41 -3.82 18.07
N PRO A 124 -8.03 -2.62 18.05
CA PRO A 124 -8.35 -1.94 16.80
C PRO A 124 -7.09 -1.70 15.96
N VAL A 125 -7.27 -1.71 14.64
CA VAL A 125 -6.22 -1.35 13.68
C VAL A 125 -6.62 -0.14 12.88
N LYS A 126 -5.64 0.71 12.60
CA LYS A 126 -5.76 1.84 11.68
C LYS A 126 -5.28 1.39 10.31
N VAL A 127 -6.07 1.67 9.29
CA VAL A 127 -5.78 1.34 7.90
C VAL A 127 -5.64 2.63 7.10
N THR A 128 -4.62 2.73 6.26
CA THR A 128 -4.42 3.85 5.35
C THR A 128 -4.02 3.37 3.97
N PHE A 129 -4.59 3.94 2.93
CA PHE A 129 -4.20 3.74 1.54
C PHE A 129 -3.75 5.06 0.95
N ASP A 130 -2.57 5.10 0.35
CA ASP A 130 -1.98 6.32 -0.20
C ASP A 130 -2.02 6.38 -1.73
N ALA A 131 -1.60 7.51 -2.28
CA ALA A 131 -1.55 7.75 -3.71
C ALA A 131 -0.47 6.94 -4.45
N SER A 132 0.39 6.20 -3.74
CA SER A 132 1.28 5.19 -4.31
C SER A 132 0.59 3.84 -4.50
N GLY A 133 -0.66 3.71 -4.03
CA GLY A 133 -1.40 2.47 -4.04
C GLY A 133 -0.96 1.52 -2.93
N VAL A 134 -0.35 2.03 -1.87
CA VAL A 134 0.14 1.20 -0.76
C VAL A 134 -0.85 1.24 0.40
N LEU A 135 -1.32 0.06 0.78
CA LEU A 135 -2.13 -0.18 1.96
C LEU A 135 -1.23 -0.45 3.17
N ARG A 136 -1.40 0.32 4.24
CA ARG A 136 -0.72 0.12 5.52
C ARG A 136 -1.72 -0.20 6.61
N VAL A 137 -1.39 -1.22 7.40
CA VAL A 137 -2.13 -1.59 8.62
C VAL A 137 -1.25 -1.29 9.81
N MET A 138 -1.76 -0.50 10.73
CA MET A 138 -1.06 -0.06 11.94
C MET A 138 -1.87 -0.39 13.17
N HIS A 139 -1.18 -0.67 14.26
CA HIS A 139 -1.80 -0.75 15.57
C HIS A 139 -2.40 0.61 15.94
N PHE A 140 -3.67 0.65 16.38
CA PHE A 140 -4.39 1.92 16.57
C PHE A 140 -3.74 2.85 17.59
N ARG A 141 -3.38 2.33 18.77
CA ARG A 141 -2.80 3.12 19.86
C ARG A 141 -1.32 3.43 19.67
N THR A 142 -0.48 2.39 19.54
CA THR A 142 0.98 2.53 19.44
C THR A 142 1.47 3.00 18.07
N ARG A 143 0.62 3.01 17.05
CA ARG A 143 0.98 3.29 15.64
C ARG A 143 2.07 2.37 15.07
N LYS A 144 2.38 1.26 15.75
CA LYS A 144 3.31 0.24 15.25
C LYS A 144 2.78 -0.31 13.92
N LEU A 145 3.65 -0.37 12.92
CA LEU A 145 3.31 -0.96 11.62
C LEU A 145 3.14 -2.48 11.76
N LEU A 146 2.02 -3.00 11.24
CA LEU A 146 1.65 -4.42 11.35
C LEU A 146 1.65 -5.15 10.01
N ALA A 147 1.36 -4.45 8.91
CA ALA A 147 1.45 -4.97 7.55
C ALA A 147 1.54 -3.82 6.53
N VAL A 148 2.15 -4.09 5.38
CA VAL A 148 2.27 -3.17 4.24
C VAL A 148 2.03 -3.95 2.96
N SER A 149 1.23 -3.42 2.04
CA SER A 149 1.02 -4.05 0.74
C SER A 149 2.11 -3.71 -0.27
N VAL A 150 2.14 -4.49 -1.35
CA VAL A 150 2.78 -4.08 -2.61
C VAL A 150 2.01 -2.87 -3.18
N PRO A 151 2.69 -1.88 -3.80
CA PRO A 151 2.03 -0.79 -4.51
C PRO A 151 1.00 -1.31 -5.53
N GLY A 152 -0.19 -0.71 -5.57
CA GLY A 152 -1.27 -1.08 -6.48
C GLY A 152 -1.84 -2.50 -6.31
N ALA A 153 -1.35 -3.28 -5.34
CA ALA A 153 -1.85 -4.61 -5.02
C ALA A 153 -2.14 -4.71 -3.51
N PRO A 154 -3.20 -4.03 -3.01
CA PRO A 154 -3.49 -3.89 -1.58
C PRO A 154 -3.72 -5.22 -0.86
N PHE A 155 -4.05 -6.28 -1.59
CA PHE A 155 -4.28 -7.63 -1.04
C PHE A 155 -2.99 -8.45 -0.87
N LYS A 156 -1.84 -7.99 -1.40
CA LYS A 156 -0.58 -8.72 -1.39
C LYS A 156 0.41 -8.07 -0.44
N LEU A 157 0.90 -8.85 0.53
CA LEU A 157 1.94 -8.39 1.46
C LEU A 157 3.22 -8.04 0.69
N SER A 158 3.81 -6.89 1.03
CA SER A 158 5.10 -6.49 0.47
C SER A 158 6.17 -7.54 0.79
N PRO A 159 6.99 -7.97 -0.18
CA PRO A 159 8.08 -8.91 0.07
C PRO A 159 9.11 -8.34 1.06
N ASP A 160 9.29 -7.02 1.04
CA ASP A 160 10.23 -6.26 1.86
C ASP A 160 9.72 -6.04 3.30
N PHE A 161 8.47 -6.42 3.59
CA PHE A 161 7.94 -6.30 4.94
C PHE A 161 8.62 -7.29 5.89
N GLN A 162 9.24 -6.76 6.94
CA GLN A 162 9.86 -7.53 8.01
C GLN A 162 8.96 -7.48 9.26
N ALA A 163 8.21 -8.57 9.47
CA ALA A 163 7.26 -8.67 10.59
C ALA A 163 7.95 -8.70 11.96
N LEU A 164 9.07 -9.43 12.02
CA LEU A 164 9.97 -9.57 13.16
C LEU A 164 11.39 -9.75 12.63
N THR A 165 12.36 -9.17 13.32
CA THR A 165 13.79 -9.43 13.12
C THR A 165 14.28 -10.48 14.10
N PHE A 166 15.46 -11.05 13.86
CA PHE A 166 16.11 -11.94 14.84
C PHE A 166 16.29 -11.24 16.20
N HIS A 167 16.68 -9.97 16.20
CA HIS A 167 16.87 -9.18 17.42
C HIS A 167 15.57 -8.98 18.21
N ASP A 168 14.41 -8.94 17.56
CA ASP A 168 13.12 -8.87 18.25
C ASP A 168 12.81 -10.14 19.06
N LEU A 169 13.45 -11.26 18.72
CA LEU A 169 13.25 -12.58 19.33
C LEU A 169 14.31 -12.89 20.39
N MET A 170 15.33 -12.06 20.55
CA MET A 170 16.36 -12.27 21.58
C MET A 170 15.78 -12.03 22.98
N PRO A 171 16.09 -12.90 23.97
CA PRO A 171 15.72 -12.66 25.35
C PRO A 171 16.30 -11.32 25.82
N ARG A 172 15.44 -10.42 26.29
CA ARG A 172 15.90 -9.19 26.93
C ARG A 172 16.22 -9.54 28.38
N LEU A 173 17.51 -9.60 28.73
CA LEU A 173 17.93 -9.60 30.13
C LEU A 173 17.38 -8.30 30.75
N ARG A 174 16.53 -8.46 31.76
CA ARG A 174 16.05 -7.40 32.64
C ARG A 174 16.71 -7.57 33.99
#